data_AF-A0A7S0LQA2-F1
#
_entry.id   AF-A0A7S0LQA2-F1
#
_cell.length_a   1.000
_cell.length_b   1.000
_cell.length_c   1.000
_cell.angle_alpha   90.00
_cell.angle_beta   90.00
_cell.angle_gamma   90.00
#
_symmetry.space_group_name_H-M   'P 1'
#
loop_
_entity.id
_entity.type
_entity.pdbx_description
1 polymer ?
#
loop_
_entity_poly.entity_id
_entity_poly.type
_entity_poly.pdbx_seq_one_letter_code
_entity_poly.pdbx_strand_id
1 'polypeptide(L)'
;LSVVDELRTLVQTVNPPAALGLMAKLAAGDLERRPAKEVSEGLVSRLVDGLAAARALCPPPLQRTPDELILPRQMALLPLFALSLLKIPALNALDSRTPTAHPDSATSGLQLARSLPVHLLSTLLL
;
A
#
# COMPACT_ATOMS: atom_id res chain seq x y z
N LEU A 1 17.92 15.89 8.34
CA LEU A 1 17.82 14.58 7.68
C LEU A 1 18.83 13.66 8.35
N SER A 2 18.37 12.65 9.08
CA SER A 2 19.26 11.61 9.62
C SER A 2 19.51 10.58 8.52
N VAL A 3 20.76 10.44 8.09
CA VAL A 3 21.17 9.35 7.20
C VAL A 3 21.38 8.11 8.08
N VAL A 4 20.83 6.98 7.65
CA VAL A 4 20.87 5.73 8.40
C VAL A 4 21.43 4.65 7.47
N ASP A 5 22.54 4.04 7.87
CA ASP A 5 23.22 3.00 7.06
C ASP A 5 22.62 1.60 7.27
N GLU A 6 21.88 1.41 8.38
CA GLU A 6 21.24 0.14 8.71
C GLU A 6 19.77 0.09 8.29
N LEU A 7 19.44 -0.87 7.42
CA LEU A 7 18.08 -1.11 6.93
C LEU A 7 17.06 -1.36 8.06
N ARG A 8 17.48 -2.04 9.14
CA ARG A 8 16.65 -2.26 10.34
C ARG A 8 16.21 -0.94 10.97
N THR A 9 17.14 -0.01 11.12
CA THR A 9 16.91 1.29 11.72
C THR A 9 16.06 2.17 10.80
N LEU A 10 16.24 2.06 9.47
CA LEU A 10 15.37 2.71 8.50
C LEU A 10 13.91 2.25 8.63
N VAL A 11 13.65 0.94 8.75
CA VAL A 11 12.29 0.41 8.88
C VAL A 11 11.59 0.89 10.15
N GLN A 12 12.33 1.16 11.23
CA GLN A 12 11.77 1.73 12.45
C GLN A 12 11.34 3.19 12.31
N THR A 13 11.76 3.88 11.24
CA THR A 13 11.37 5.28 10.97
C THR A 13 10.23 5.41 9.97
N VAL A 14 9.73 4.29 9.44
CA VAL A 14 8.64 4.28 8.46
C VAL A 14 7.39 4.89 9.09
N ASN A 15 6.83 5.89 8.41
CA ASN A 15 5.53 6.47 8.73
C ASN A 15 4.46 5.82 7.83
N PRO A 16 3.57 4.96 8.38
CA PRO A 16 2.64 4.19 7.55
C PRO A 16 1.63 5.02 6.77
N PRO A 17 1.03 6.09 7.32
CA PRO A 17 0.28 7.06 6.54
C PRO A 17 1.09 7.62 5.37
N ALA A 18 2.32 8.09 5.61
CA ALA A 18 3.19 8.62 4.55
C ALA A 18 3.45 7.61 3.43
N ALA A 19 3.71 6.36 3.79
CA ALA A 19 3.89 5.26 2.85
C ALA A 19 2.62 4.98 2.04
N LEU A 20 1.45 4.94 2.69
CA LEU A 20 0.14 4.81 2.05
C LEU A 20 -0.09 5.93 1.03
N GLY A 21 0.11 7.19 1.43
CA GLY A 21 -0.10 8.34 0.56
C GLY A 21 0.82 8.33 -0.65
N LEU A 22 2.06 7.86 -0.48
CA LEU A 22 3.00 7.65 -1.59
C LEU A 22 2.52 6.54 -2.53
N MET A 23 2.11 5.37 -1.99
CA MET A 23 1.57 4.27 -2.78
C MET A 23 0.32 4.68 -3.57
N ALA A 24 -0.60 5.42 -2.94
CA ALA A 24 -1.81 5.95 -3.58
C ALA A 24 -1.50 6.86 -4.77
N LYS A 25 -0.55 7.79 -4.60
CA LYS A 25 -0.14 8.73 -5.65
C LYS A 25 0.57 8.04 -6.80
N LEU A 26 1.44 7.07 -6.51
CA LEU A 26 2.11 6.26 -7.53
C LEU A 26 1.09 5.44 -8.31
N ALA A 27 0.18 4.74 -7.63
CA ALA A 27 -0.88 3.98 -8.28
C ALA A 27 -1.78 4.86 -9.14
N ALA A 28 -2.15 6.05 -8.66
CA ALA A 28 -2.94 6.99 -9.44
C ALA A 28 -2.20 7.53 -10.67
N GLY A 29 -0.88 7.74 -10.59
CA GLY A 29 -0.06 8.08 -11.76
C GLY A 29 0.10 6.93 -12.75
N ASP A 30 0.16 5.69 -12.24
CA ASP A 30 0.26 4.48 -13.05
C ASP A 30 -1.03 4.19 -13.83
N LEU A 31 -2.19 4.49 -13.24
CA LEU A 31 -3.50 4.37 -13.89
C LEU A 31 -3.68 5.27 -15.11
N GLU A 32 -2.88 6.34 -15.27
CA GLU A 32 -2.91 7.17 -16.48
C GLU A 32 -2.35 6.45 -17.70
N ARG A 33 -1.51 5.43 -17.47
CA ARG A 33 -0.69 4.79 -18.51
C ARG A 33 -0.96 3.30 -18.67
N ARG A 34 -1.58 2.69 -17.66
CA ARG A 34 -1.77 1.24 -17.54
C ARG A 34 -3.20 0.91 -17.11
N PRO A 35 -3.75 -0.25 -17.51
CA PRO A 35 -5.07 -0.65 -17.09
C PRO A 35 -5.13 -0.90 -15.59
N ALA A 36 -6.28 -0.60 -14.98
CA ALA A 36 -6.48 -0.70 -13.53
C ALA A 36 -6.15 -2.07 -12.95
N LYS A 37 -6.43 -3.14 -13.71
CA LYS A 37 -6.08 -4.50 -13.33
C LYS A 37 -4.58 -4.69 -13.13
N GLU A 38 -3.76 -4.31 -14.10
CA GLU A 38 -2.29 -4.39 -14.01
C GLU A 38 -1.73 -3.53 -12.87
N VAL A 39 -2.31 -2.35 -12.63
CA VAL A 39 -1.89 -1.49 -11.52
C VAL A 39 -2.21 -2.13 -10.17
N SER A 40 -3.41 -2.69 -10.02
CA SER A 40 -3.85 -3.36 -8.80
C SER A 40 -3.02 -4.62 -8.49
N GLU A 41 -2.78 -5.48 -9.48
CA GLU A 41 -1.93 -6.66 -9.36
C GLU A 41 -0.48 -6.28 -9.04
N GLY A 42 0.05 -5.23 -9.70
CA GLY A 42 1.39 -4.71 -9.41
C GLY A 42 1.52 -4.15 -8.00
N LEU A 43 0.48 -3.49 -7.47
CA LEU A 43 0.46 -2.98 -6.10
C LEU A 43 0.46 -4.12 -5.07
N VAL A 44 -0.34 -5.18 -5.31
CA VAL A 44 -0.35 -6.38 -4.48
C VAL A 44 1.00 -7.09 -4.52
N SER A 45 1.60 -7.29 -5.70
CA SER A 45 2.91 -7.93 -5.83
C SER A 45 3.98 -7.20 -5.03
N ARG A 46 4.06 -5.86 -5.17
CA ARG A 46 5.03 -5.03 -4.44
C ARG A 46 4.82 -5.09 -2.94
N LEU A 47 3.57 -5.17 -2.50
CA LEU A 47 3.25 -5.36 -1.09
C LEU A 47 3.81 -6.69 -0.59
N VAL A 48 3.49 -7.79 -1.28
CA VAL A 48 3.95 -9.13 -0.91
C VAL A 48 5.48 -9.18 -0.87
N ASP A 49 6.16 -8.63 -1.88
CA ASP A 49 7.62 -8.56 -1.93
C ASP A 49 8.19 -7.75 -0.74
N GLY A 50 7.57 -6.61 -0.42
CA GLY A 50 7.98 -5.77 0.70
C GLY A 50 7.78 -6.44 2.07
N LEU A 51 6.66 -7.17 2.24
CA LEU A 51 6.37 -7.92 3.46
C LEU A 51 7.30 -9.14 3.62
N ALA A 52 7.58 -9.84 2.53
CA ALA A 52 8.55 -10.93 2.50
C ALA A 52 9.97 -10.43 2.85
N ALA A 53 10.37 -9.28 2.31
CA ALA A 53 11.65 -8.65 2.65
C ALA A 53 11.71 -8.19 4.12
N ALA A 54 10.60 -7.69 4.67
CA ALA A 54 10.53 -7.25 6.06
C ALA A 54 10.76 -8.39 7.07
N ARG A 55 10.43 -9.63 6.70
CA ARG A 55 10.70 -10.82 7.53
C ARG A 55 12.19 -11.01 7.84
N ALA A 56 13.07 -10.71 6.88
CA ALA A 56 14.52 -10.80 7.08
C ALA A 56 15.04 -9.77 8.11
N LEU A 57 14.26 -8.72 8.37
CA LEU A 57 14.60 -7.66 9.33
C LEU A 57 14.14 -7.98 10.75
N CYS A 58 13.28 -8.98 10.95
CA CYS A 58 12.87 -9.40 12.29
C CYS A 58 14.02 -10.11 13.02
N PRO A 59 14.21 -9.88 14.33
CA PRO A 59 15.23 -10.59 15.10
C PRO A 59 14.86 -12.07 15.28
N PRO A 60 15.82 -13.00 15.35
CA PRO A 60 15.54 -14.39 15.77
C PRO A 60 14.96 -14.40 17.19
N PRO A 61 14.01 -15.30 17.54
CA PRO A 61 13.55 -16.49 16.81
C PRO A 61 12.40 -16.24 15.81
N LEU A 62 11.93 -15.00 15.67
CA LEU A 62 10.77 -14.63 14.84
C LEU A 62 10.96 -14.92 13.34
N GLN A 63 12.18 -15.24 12.90
CA GLN A 63 12.42 -15.66 11.52
C GLN A 63 11.90 -17.08 11.22
N ARG A 64 11.73 -17.92 12.26
CA ARG A 64 11.53 -19.38 12.15
C ARG A 64 10.07 -19.84 12.10
N THR A 65 9.09 -18.95 12.21
CA THR A 65 7.66 -19.33 12.10
C THR A 65 7.23 -19.24 10.63
N PRO A 66 7.16 -20.36 9.88
CA PRO A 66 6.85 -20.31 8.45
C PRO A 66 5.44 -19.76 8.19
N ASP A 67 4.50 -20.02 9.11
CA ASP A 67 3.07 -19.76 8.95
C ASP A 67 2.62 -18.39 9.47
N GLU A 68 3.51 -17.63 10.11
CA GLU A 68 3.18 -16.33 10.68
C GLU A 68 3.77 -15.18 9.85
N LEU A 69 2.94 -14.18 9.55
CA LEU A 69 3.39 -12.92 8.99
C LEU A 69 3.93 -12.03 10.10
N ILE A 70 5.25 -12.02 10.29
CA ILE A 70 5.90 -11.19 11.30
C ILE A 70 6.46 -9.93 10.64
N LEU A 71 5.96 -8.79 11.11
CA LEU A 71 6.36 -7.47 10.65
C LEU A 71 6.86 -6.64 11.82
N PRO A 72 7.85 -5.76 11.60
CA PRO A 72 8.16 -4.71 12.56
C PRO A 72 6.91 -3.90 12.91
N ARG A 73 6.78 -3.46 14.17
CA ARG A 73 5.59 -2.75 14.67
C ARG A 73 5.18 -1.57 13.78
N GLN A 74 6.16 -0.86 13.25
CA GLN A 74 5.98 0.28 12.36
C GLN A 74 5.37 -0.10 11.02
N MET A 75 5.54 -1.34 10.55
CA MET A 75 4.96 -1.82 9.29
C MET A 75 3.65 -2.60 9.48
N ALA A 76 3.18 -2.81 10.71
CA ALA A 76 2.02 -3.66 10.98
C ALA A 76 0.72 -3.19 10.29
N LEU A 77 0.56 -1.87 10.10
CA LEU A 77 -0.61 -1.29 9.43
C LEU A 77 -0.47 -1.23 7.90
N LEU A 78 0.74 -1.43 7.37
CA LEU A 78 1.03 -1.27 5.96
C LEU A 78 0.27 -2.26 5.06
N PRO A 79 0.10 -3.55 5.43
CA PRO A 79 -0.77 -4.47 4.69
C PRO A 79 -2.23 -3.99 4.66
N LEU A 80 -2.79 -3.57 5.79
CA LEU A 80 -4.18 -3.10 5.88
C LEU A 80 -4.40 -1.86 5.01
N PHE A 81 -3.44 -0.94 5.03
CA PHE A 81 -3.42 0.26 4.20
C PHE A 81 -3.31 -0.03 2.70
N ALA A 82 -2.47 -0.96 2.30
CA ALA A 82 -2.39 -1.34 0.89
C ALA A 82 -3.67 -2.04 0.41
N LEU A 83 -4.28 -2.89 1.25
CA LEU A 83 -5.54 -3.54 0.94
C LEU A 83 -6.71 -2.53 0.86
N SER A 84 -6.71 -1.48 1.69
CA SER A 84 -7.74 -0.45 1.60
C SER A 84 -7.61 0.40 0.33
N LEU A 85 -6.41 0.60 -0.22
CA LEU A 85 -6.24 1.25 -1.54
C LEU A 85 -6.95 0.48 -2.65
N LEU A 86 -6.98 -0.85 -2.59
CA LEU A 86 -7.68 -1.68 -3.57
C LEU A 86 -9.21 -1.53 -3.50
N LYS A 87 -9.75 -0.95 -2.42
CA LYS A 87 -11.18 -0.62 -2.32
C LYS A 87 -11.54 0.68 -3.05
N ILE A 88 -10.56 1.47 -3.49
CA ILE A 88 -10.82 2.67 -4.29
C ILE A 88 -11.41 2.22 -5.62
N PRO A 89 -12.56 2.76 -6.08
CA PRO A 89 -13.23 2.29 -7.31
C PRO A 89 -12.33 2.23 -8.55
N ALA A 90 -11.35 3.13 -8.65
CA ALA A 90 -10.37 3.16 -9.74
C ALA A 90 -9.32 2.02 -9.70
N LEU A 91 -9.07 1.45 -8.52
CA LEU A 91 -8.10 0.38 -8.28
C LEU A 91 -8.78 -0.97 -7.94
N ASN A 92 -10.09 -0.96 -7.74
CA ASN A 92 -10.89 -2.15 -7.46
C ASN A 92 -11.18 -2.94 -8.75
N ALA A 93 -10.12 -3.41 -9.40
CA ALA A 93 -10.20 -4.25 -10.60
C ALA A 93 -10.20 -5.75 -10.26
N LEU A 94 -10.01 -6.11 -8.99
CA LEU A 94 -9.91 -7.50 -8.51
C LEU A 94 -11.29 -8.12 -8.19
N ASP A 95 -12.33 -7.31 -7.99
CA ASP A 95 -13.69 -7.80 -7.76
C ASP A 95 -14.48 -7.85 -9.07
N SER A 96 -14.55 -9.02 -9.69
CA SER A 96 -15.42 -9.29 -10.86
C SER A 96 -16.92 -9.28 -10.52
N ARG A 97 -17.26 -9.13 -9.23
CA ARG A 97 -18.63 -9.13 -8.70
C ARG A 97 -19.14 -7.75 -8.30
N THR A 98 -18.28 -6.74 -8.19
CA THR A 98 -18.74 -5.38 -7.92
C THR A 98 -19.27 -4.75 -9.21
N PRO A 99 -20.42 -4.05 -9.16
CA PRO A 99 -20.92 -3.34 -10.33
C PRO A 99 -19.81 -2.39 -10.81
N THR A 100 -19.52 -2.46 -12.11
CA THR A 100 -18.55 -1.58 -12.77
C THR A 100 -18.80 -0.16 -12.30
N ALA A 101 -17.84 0.40 -11.56
CA ALA A 101 -17.95 1.75 -11.06
C ALA A 101 -18.25 2.69 -12.23
N HIS A 102 -19.24 3.57 -12.07
CA HIS A 102 -19.51 4.61 -13.06
C HIS A 102 -18.19 5.35 -13.40
N PRO A 103 -17.88 5.64 -14.67
CA PRO A 103 -16.60 6.26 -15.05
C PRO A 103 -16.29 7.54 -14.26
N ASP A 104 -17.32 8.31 -13.90
CA ASP A 104 -17.20 9.51 -13.06
C ASP A 104 -16.79 9.21 -11.61
N SER A 105 -17.20 8.08 -11.04
CA SER A 105 -16.80 7.70 -9.67
C SER A 105 -15.38 7.15 -9.62
N ALA A 106 -14.94 6.44 -10.68
CA ALA A 106 -13.55 6.01 -10.83
C ALA A 106 -12.60 7.21 -10.99
N THR A 107 -12.93 8.16 -11.86
CA THR A 107 -12.12 9.38 -12.07
C THR A 107 -12.09 10.26 -10.82
N SER A 108 -13.22 10.42 -10.12
CA SER A 108 -13.29 11.15 -8.84
C SER A 108 -12.43 10.50 -7.76
N GLY A 109 -12.49 9.16 -7.62
CA GLY A 109 -11.66 8.43 -6.66
C GLY A 109 -10.15 8.57 -6.93
N LEU A 110 -9.77 8.61 -8.21
CA LEU A 110 -8.39 8.79 -8.66
C LEU A 110 -7.90 10.23 -8.41
N GLN A 111 -8.73 11.23 -8.69
CA GLN A 111 -8.45 12.63 -8.35
C GLN A 111 -8.26 12.80 -6.84
N LEU A 112 -9.16 12.24 -6.03
CA LEU A 112 -9.06 12.27 -4.57
C LEU A 112 -7.74 11.65 -4.09
N ALA A 113 -7.35 10.48 -4.63
CA ALA A 113 -6.08 9.85 -4.27
C ALA A 113 -4.83 10.68 -4.62
N ARG A 114 -4.89 11.53 -5.66
CA ARG A 114 -3.77 12.42 -6.06
C ARG A 114 -3.73 13.70 -5.24
N SER A 115 -4.88 14.32 -5.02
CA SER A 115 -4.97 15.66 -4.46
C SER A 115 -5.06 15.66 -2.94
N LEU A 116 -5.53 14.58 -2.31
CA LEU A 116 -5.68 14.58 -0.86
C LEU A 116 -4.31 14.65 -0.14
N PRO A 117 -4.23 15.47 0.91
CA PRO A 117 -3.21 15.32 1.93
C PRO A 117 -3.23 13.90 2.51
N VAL A 118 -2.05 13.35 2.73
CA VAL A 118 -1.87 11.97 3.19
C VAL A 118 -2.63 11.66 4.48
N HIS A 119 -2.70 12.63 5.41
CA HIS A 119 -3.39 12.47 6.68
C HIS A 119 -4.91 12.34 6.52
N LEU A 120 -5.50 12.94 5.48
CA LEU A 120 -6.93 12.76 5.17
C LEU A 120 -7.17 11.46 4.41
N LEU A 121 -6.21 11.06 3.59
CA LEU A 121 -6.27 9.83 2.80
C LEU A 121 -6.25 8.59 3.71
N SER A 122 -5.45 8.60 4.78
CA SER A 122 -5.46 7.55 5.81
C SER A 122 -6.77 7.45 6.59
N THR A 123 -7.47 8.57 6.79
CA THR A 123 -8.75 8.61 7.53
C THR A 123 -9.92 8.13 6.68
N LEU A 124 -9.87 8.31 5.36
CA LEU A 124 -10.92 7.84 4.45
C LEU A 124 -10.82 6.33 4.14
N LEU A 125 -9.64 5.74 4.36
CA LEU A 125 -9.34 4.35 4.03
C LEU A 125 -9.34 3.40 5.24
N LEU A 126 -9.55 3.92 6.45
CA LEU A 126 -9.70 3.19 7.71
C LEU A 126 -11.14 3.32 8.22
#